data_AF-A0AAP0HXZ0-F1
#
_entry.id   AF-A0AAP0HXZ0-F1
#
_cell.length_a   1.000
_cell.length_b   1.000
_cell.length_c   1.000
_cell.angle_alpha   90.00
_cell.angle_beta   90.00
_cell.angle_gamma   90.00
#
_symmetry.space_group_name_H-M   'P 1'
#
loop_
_entity.id
_entity.type
_entity.pdbx_description
1 polymer ?
#
loop_
_entity_poly.entity_id
_entity_poly.type
_entity_poly.pdbx_seq_one_letter_code
_entity_poly.pdbx_strand_id
1 'polypeptide(L)'
;MDASISSSVPIIDLHLLYSPNSSTQQKQDEIEKLKSALTSWGLFQAIGHEIPSSLLDDSHEMVKGIFDLSMGENKKKFLNEYSLKCNFVAEFVLKVMAESLGLEEDYFLKQMGERGAITLVLQDKEVEGLQVFKDGKWIKVPILPNLILINVADQVEIMSNGVYKSPVHRVITN
;
A
#
# COMPACT_ATOMS: atom_id res chain seq x y z
N MET A 1 4.29 -33.78 -2.69
CA MET A 1 2.96 -33.39 -3.21
C MET A 1 2.10 -33.15 -2.00
N ASP A 2 1.67 -31.96 -1.61
CA ASP A 2 1.92 -30.60 -2.08
C ASP A 2 1.84 -29.81 -0.77
N ALA A 3 2.96 -29.23 -0.32
CA ALA A 3 2.92 -28.38 0.86
C ALA A 3 2.18 -27.12 0.42
N SER A 4 0.93 -26.98 0.85
CA SER A 4 0.13 -25.77 0.75
C SER A 4 0.89 -24.61 1.41
N ILE A 5 1.83 -24.01 0.68
CA ILE A 5 2.31 -22.68 0.99
C ILE A 5 1.10 -21.81 0.69
N SER A 6 0.30 -21.53 1.72
CA SER A 6 -0.64 -20.43 1.72
C SER A 6 0.21 -19.16 1.55
N SER A 7 0.55 -18.82 0.31
CA SER A 7 1.25 -17.59 0.00
C SER A 7 0.24 -16.46 0.20
N SER A 8 0.13 -15.97 1.43
CA SER A 8 -0.66 -14.79 1.74
C SER A 8 0.12 -13.54 1.33
N VAL A 9 -0.61 -12.50 0.95
CA VAL A 9 -0.02 -11.17 0.70
C VAL A 9 0.78 -10.73 1.93
N PRO A 10 2.02 -10.23 1.78
CA PRO A 10 2.83 -9.77 2.90
C PRO A 10 2.15 -8.60 3.65
N ILE A 11 2.26 -8.59 4.97
CA ILE A 11 1.82 -7.47 5.82
C ILE A 11 3.06 -6.74 6.32
N ILE A 12 3.14 -5.43 6.14
CA ILE A 12 4.24 -4.59 6.63
C ILE A 12 3.74 -3.67 7.74
N ASP A 13 4.48 -3.62 8.84
CA ASP A 13 4.21 -2.71 9.95
C ASP A 13 5.00 -1.42 9.79
N LEU A 14 4.31 -0.36 9.35
CA LEU A 14 4.93 0.94 9.17
C LEU A 14 5.35 1.56 10.51
N HIS A 15 4.69 1.21 11.63
CA HIS A 15 5.06 1.71 12.95
C HIS A 15 6.50 1.31 13.32
N LEU A 16 6.91 0.08 12.97
CA LEU A 16 8.27 -0.38 13.25
C LEU A 16 9.33 0.47 12.52
N LEU A 17 8.98 1.08 11.40
CA LEU A 17 9.90 1.80 10.53
C LEU A 17 10.15 3.26 10.96
N TYR A 18 9.18 3.91 11.63
CA TYR A 18 9.32 5.30 12.11
C TYR A 18 9.34 5.45 13.64
N SER A 19 8.92 4.44 14.40
CA SER A 19 8.81 4.55 15.85
C SER A 19 10.18 4.71 16.50
N PRO A 20 10.37 5.72 17.38
CA PRO A 20 11.64 5.91 18.09
C PRO A 20 11.96 4.78 19.08
N ASN A 21 10.96 3.95 19.42
CA ASN A 21 11.10 2.82 20.33
C ASN A 21 11.49 1.51 19.63
N SER A 22 11.47 1.47 18.30
CA SER A 22 11.93 0.32 17.53
C SER A 22 13.44 0.17 17.65
N SER A 23 13.92 -1.04 17.93
CA SER A 23 15.35 -1.33 17.84
C SER A 23 15.84 -1.27 16.39
N THR A 24 17.15 -0.99 16.20
CA THR A 24 17.79 -1.01 14.88
C THR A 24 17.57 -2.34 14.15
N GLN A 25 17.57 -3.45 14.88
CA GLN A 25 17.32 -4.77 14.29
C GLN A 25 15.88 -4.91 13.79
N GLN A 26 14.88 -4.52 14.59
CA GLN A 26 13.47 -4.58 14.18
C GLN A 26 13.20 -3.70 12.95
N LYS A 27 13.79 -2.49 12.91
CA LYS A 27 13.69 -1.61 11.73
C LYS A 27 14.29 -2.30 10.50
N GLN A 28 15.49 -2.88 10.64
CA GLN A 28 16.19 -3.55 9.55
C GLN A 28 15.41 -4.77 9.04
N ASP A 29 14.87 -5.60 9.94
CA ASP A 29 14.08 -6.79 9.60
C ASP A 29 12.82 -6.38 8.81
N GLU A 30 12.14 -5.32 9.22
CA GLU A 30 10.93 -4.85 8.54
C GLU A 30 11.24 -4.19 7.18
N ILE A 31 12.39 -3.50 7.05
CA ILE A 31 12.90 -3.00 5.76
C ILE A 31 13.18 -4.15 4.79
N GLU A 32 13.84 -5.21 5.26
CA GLU A 32 14.16 -6.39 4.43
C GLU A 32 12.90 -7.12 4.00
N LYS A 33 11.92 -7.21 4.89
CA LYS A 33 10.60 -7.77 4.60
C LYS A 33 9.84 -6.93 3.58
N LEU A 34 9.85 -5.60 3.70
CA LEU A 34 9.27 -4.68 2.71
C LEU A 34 9.93 -4.86 1.35
N LYS A 35 11.28 -4.90 1.30
CA LYS A 35 12.02 -5.13 0.06
C LYS A 35 11.66 -6.47 -0.58
N SER A 36 11.59 -7.54 0.22
CA SER A 36 11.20 -8.88 -0.23
C SER A 36 9.76 -8.90 -0.79
N ALA A 37 8.83 -8.23 -0.12
CA ALA A 37 7.45 -8.09 -0.59
C ALA A 37 7.39 -7.37 -1.93
N LEU A 38 8.08 -6.25 -2.09
CA LEU A 38 8.07 -5.48 -3.34
C LEU A 38 8.80 -6.17 -4.50
N THR A 39 9.83 -6.97 -4.22
CA THR A 39 10.53 -7.76 -5.23
C THR A 39 9.75 -9.01 -5.66
N SER A 40 9.06 -9.68 -4.74
CA SER A 40 8.36 -10.94 -5.02
C SER A 40 6.89 -10.76 -5.40
N TRP A 41 6.21 -9.79 -4.79
CA TRP A 41 4.79 -9.54 -4.95
C TRP A 41 4.48 -8.23 -5.64
N GLY A 42 5.33 -7.21 -5.49
CA GLY A 42 5.02 -5.85 -5.96
C GLY A 42 3.98 -5.10 -5.13
N LEU A 43 3.50 -5.74 -4.06
CA LEU A 43 2.46 -5.21 -3.20
C LEU A 43 2.56 -5.81 -1.80
N PHE A 44 1.98 -5.10 -0.83
CA PHE A 44 1.84 -5.52 0.56
C PHE A 44 0.64 -4.83 1.21
N GLN A 45 0.17 -5.36 2.32
CA GLN A 45 -0.83 -4.70 3.17
C GLN A 45 -0.11 -3.99 4.32
N ALA A 46 -0.44 -2.72 4.57
CA ALA A 46 0.18 -1.91 5.59
C ALA A 46 -0.67 -1.87 6.87
N ILE A 47 -0.02 -2.10 8.02
CA ILE A 47 -0.52 -1.72 9.35
C ILE A 47 0.32 -0.56 9.89
N GLY A 48 -0.14 0.09 10.97
CA GLY A 48 0.62 1.16 11.61
C GLY A 48 0.79 2.41 10.72
N HIS A 49 -0.07 2.61 9.72
CA HIS A 49 0.01 3.70 8.74
C HIS A 49 -0.50 5.06 9.25
N GLU A 50 -0.92 5.15 10.51
CA GLU A 50 -1.41 6.39 11.17
C GLU A 50 -2.66 7.07 10.61
N ILE A 51 -3.23 6.58 9.50
CA ILE A 51 -4.59 6.98 9.08
C ILE A 51 -5.61 6.50 10.13
N PRO A 52 -6.40 7.40 10.75
CA PRO A 52 -7.40 7.02 11.75
C PRO A 52 -8.47 6.10 11.16
N SER A 53 -8.89 5.08 11.92
CA SER A 53 -9.94 4.15 11.46
C SER A 53 -11.25 4.85 11.15
N SER A 54 -11.61 5.90 11.90
CA SER A 54 -12.80 6.72 11.61
C SER A 54 -12.73 7.36 10.22
N LEU A 55 -11.54 7.77 9.77
CA LEU A 55 -11.34 8.36 8.45
C LEU A 55 -11.46 7.30 7.33
N LEU A 56 -11.07 6.06 7.61
CA LEU A 56 -11.28 4.92 6.71
C LEU A 56 -12.78 4.56 6.64
N ASP A 57 -13.47 4.54 7.77
CA ASP A 57 -14.90 4.27 7.87
C ASP A 57 -15.71 5.32 7.10
N ASP A 58 -15.43 6.60 7.34
CA ASP A 58 -16.02 7.73 6.61
C ASP A 58 -15.74 7.65 5.10
N SER A 59 -14.57 7.13 4.69
CA SER A 59 -14.24 6.91 3.27
C SER A 59 -15.16 5.87 2.64
N HIS A 60 -15.42 4.76 3.34
CA HIS A 60 -16.36 3.74 2.86
C HIS A 60 -17.79 4.28 2.77
N GLU A 61 -18.24 5.05 3.76
CA GLU A 61 -19.56 5.69 3.74
C GLU A 61 -19.69 6.68 2.58
N MET A 62 -18.65 7.49 2.33
CA MET A 62 -18.65 8.46 1.25
C MET A 62 -18.73 7.79 -0.13
N VAL A 63 -17.99 6.71 -0.36
CA VAL A 63 -18.03 5.97 -1.64
C VAL A 63 -19.41 5.33 -1.85
N LYS A 64 -20.05 4.81 -0.80
CA LYS A 64 -21.42 4.28 -0.88
C LYS A 64 -22.43 5.38 -1.25
N GLY A 65 -22.23 6.60 -0.76
CA GLY A 65 -23.05 7.78 -1.06
C GLY A 65 -22.61 8.57 -2.29
N ILE A 66 -21.75 8.04 -3.18
CA ILE A 66 -21.17 8.83 -4.29
C ILE A 66 -22.22 9.29 -5.32
N PHE A 67 -23.37 8.59 -5.40
CA PHE A 67 -24.51 9.00 -6.22
C PHE A 67 -25.31 10.16 -5.61
N ASP A 68 -25.05 10.54 -4.34
CA ASP A 68 -25.56 11.79 -3.75
C ASP A 68 -24.65 12.96 -4.13
N LEU A 69 -24.92 13.49 -5.34
CA LEU A 69 -24.09 14.41 -6.14
C LEU A 69 -23.77 15.79 -5.54
N SER A 70 -24.14 16.10 -4.29
CA SER A 70 -23.75 17.37 -3.66
C SER A 70 -22.43 17.24 -2.89
N MET A 71 -21.38 17.87 -3.43
CA MET A 71 -20.08 18.04 -2.76
C MET A 71 -20.12 19.22 -1.77
N GLY A 72 -20.77 19.00 -0.62
CA GLY A 72 -20.79 19.96 0.48
C GLY A 72 -19.39 20.22 1.08
N GLU A 73 -19.24 21.33 1.80
CA GLU A 73 -17.96 21.74 2.41
C GLU A 73 -17.37 20.68 3.34
N ASN A 74 -18.22 19.95 4.08
CA ASN A 74 -17.79 18.85 4.94
C ASN A 74 -17.13 17.71 4.13
N LYS A 75 -17.71 17.32 2.98
CA LYS A 75 -17.11 16.30 2.09
C LYS A 75 -15.77 16.75 1.55
N LYS A 76 -15.63 18.04 1.17
CA LYS A 76 -14.36 18.60 0.70
C LYS A 76 -13.29 18.60 1.79
N LYS A 77 -13.64 19.04 3.01
CA LYS A 77 -12.73 19.04 4.15
C LYS A 77 -12.23 17.63 4.46
N PHE A 78 -13.15 16.66 4.48
CA PHE A 78 -12.83 15.26 4.64
C PHE A 78 -11.88 14.74 3.55
N LEU A 79 -12.22 14.94 2.27
CA LEU A 79 -11.39 14.48 1.15
C LEU A 79 -9.98 15.08 1.21
N ASN A 80 -9.86 16.34 1.63
CA ASN A 80 -8.58 16.99 1.83
C ASN A 80 -7.79 16.34 2.98
N GLU A 81 -8.42 16.10 4.13
CA GLU A 81 -7.79 15.42 5.27
C GLU A 81 -7.31 14.00 4.90
N TYR A 82 -8.17 13.21 4.26
CA TYR A 82 -7.85 11.87 3.78
C TYR A 82 -6.71 11.88 2.77
N SER A 83 -6.73 12.82 1.81
CA SER A 83 -5.68 12.97 0.80
C SER A 83 -4.33 13.32 1.44
N LEU A 84 -4.32 14.25 2.40
CA LEU A 84 -3.10 14.61 3.12
C LEU A 84 -2.51 13.40 3.86
N LYS A 85 -3.34 12.62 4.55
CA LYS A 85 -2.89 11.41 5.25
C LYS A 85 -2.35 10.35 4.29
N CYS A 86 -3.00 10.13 3.15
CA CYS A 86 -2.51 9.22 2.12
C CYS A 86 -1.15 9.67 1.56
N ASN A 87 -0.96 10.97 1.33
CA ASN A 87 0.30 11.51 0.84
C ASN A 87 1.44 11.31 1.85
N PHE A 88 1.20 11.55 3.14
CA PHE A 88 2.20 11.26 4.17
C PHE A 88 2.63 9.78 4.18
N VAL A 89 1.68 8.86 4.09
CA VAL A 89 1.98 7.42 4.01
C VAL A 89 2.77 7.11 2.74
N ALA A 90 2.38 7.69 1.61
CA ALA A 90 3.03 7.43 0.34
C ALA A 90 4.48 7.96 0.31
N GLU A 91 4.69 9.20 0.75
CA GLU A 91 6.02 9.81 0.88
C GLU A 91 6.91 8.96 1.79
N PHE A 92 6.40 8.56 2.96
CA PHE A 92 7.13 7.73 3.90
C PHE A 92 7.55 6.38 3.29
N VAL A 93 6.62 5.68 2.63
CA VAL A 93 6.90 4.39 1.99
C VAL A 93 7.94 4.55 0.88
N LEU A 94 7.86 5.61 0.06
CA LEU A 94 8.84 5.88 -1.00
C LEU A 94 10.25 6.11 -0.47
N LYS A 95 10.38 6.79 0.68
CA LYS A 95 11.67 6.99 1.36
C LYS A 95 12.27 5.69 1.87
N VAL A 96 11.45 4.86 2.53
CA VAL A 96 11.87 3.54 3.00
C VAL A 96 12.26 2.62 1.84
N MET A 97 11.52 2.68 0.73
CA MET A 97 11.86 1.95 -0.49
C MET A 97 13.26 2.33 -0.99
N ALA A 98 13.57 3.63 -1.07
CA ALA A 98 14.89 4.11 -1.47
C ALA A 98 16.00 3.66 -0.50
N GLU A 99 15.77 3.78 0.82
CA GLU A 99 16.68 3.30 1.87
C GLU A 99 17.01 1.81 1.66
N SER A 100 16.00 0.97 1.41
CA SER A 100 16.19 -0.48 1.24
C SER A 100 16.99 -0.87 -0.01
N LEU A 101 17.08 0.04 -0.99
CA LEU A 101 17.89 -0.11 -2.21
C LEU A 101 19.28 0.52 -2.07
N GLY A 102 19.59 1.16 -0.93
CA GLY A 102 20.83 1.92 -0.74
C GLY A 102 20.90 3.18 -1.59
N LEU A 103 19.74 3.75 -1.94
CA LEU A 103 19.62 4.99 -2.71
C LEU A 103 19.46 6.19 -1.78
N GLU A 104 19.59 7.40 -2.34
CA GLU A 104 19.24 8.63 -1.62
C GLU A 104 17.75 8.59 -1.20
N GLU A 105 17.44 9.02 0.03
CA GLU A 105 16.11 8.95 0.64
C GLU A 105 14.99 9.47 -0.28
N ASP A 106 15.20 10.62 -0.94
CA ASP A 106 14.21 11.25 -1.82
C ASP A 106 14.31 10.81 -3.28
N TYR A 107 15.03 9.72 -3.60
CA TYR A 107 15.32 9.30 -4.98
C TYR A 107 14.05 9.17 -5.84
N PHE A 108 13.05 8.43 -5.36
CA PHE A 108 11.79 8.24 -6.11
C PHE A 108 10.98 9.54 -6.19
N LEU A 109 10.95 10.32 -5.10
CA LEU A 109 10.22 11.59 -5.02
C LEU A 109 10.76 12.63 -6.01
N LYS A 110 12.09 12.74 -6.14
CA LYS A 110 12.73 13.69 -7.07
C LYS A 110 12.44 13.35 -8.53
N GLN A 111 12.26 12.08 -8.85
CA GLN A 111 12.23 11.60 -10.22
C GLN A 111 10.80 11.47 -10.77
N MET A 112 9.84 11.08 -9.92
CA MET A 112 8.44 10.89 -10.32
C MET A 112 7.46 11.86 -9.65
N GLY A 113 7.89 12.57 -8.60
CA GLY A 113 6.98 13.18 -7.64
C GLY A 113 6.22 12.11 -6.84
N GLU A 114 5.18 12.55 -6.11
CA GLU A 114 4.32 11.64 -5.33
C GLU A 114 3.31 10.87 -6.21
N ARG A 115 3.02 11.37 -7.41
CA ARG A 115 1.92 10.87 -8.25
C ARG A 115 2.41 9.75 -9.17
N GLY A 116 1.82 8.57 -9.00
CA GLY A 116 2.03 7.45 -9.92
C GLY A 116 3.20 6.53 -9.59
N ALA A 117 3.87 6.71 -8.45
CA ALA A 117 4.91 5.79 -7.99
C ALA A 117 4.31 4.56 -7.29
N ILE A 118 3.33 4.78 -6.41
CA ILE A 118 2.59 3.73 -5.71
C ILE A 118 1.09 4.03 -5.70
N THR A 119 0.29 3.00 -5.47
CA THR A 119 -1.16 3.10 -5.27
C THR A 119 -1.51 2.64 -3.87
N LEU A 120 -2.34 3.42 -3.16
CA LEU A 120 -2.95 3.05 -1.89
C LEU A 120 -4.40 2.64 -2.14
N VAL A 121 -4.76 1.43 -1.77
CA VAL A 121 -6.09 0.85 -1.98
C VAL A 121 -6.71 0.49 -0.64
N LEU A 122 -7.83 1.16 -0.33
CA LEU A 122 -8.73 0.77 0.75
C LEU A 122 -9.80 -0.16 0.16
N GLN A 123 -9.73 -1.46 0.48
CA GLN A 123 -10.72 -2.44 0.00
C GLN A 123 -12.06 -2.24 0.71
N ASP A 124 -13.16 -2.61 0.05
CA ASP A 124 -14.47 -2.71 0.71
C ASP A 124 -14.40 -3.72 1.87
N LYS A 125 -15.25 -3.55 2.89
CA LYS A 125 -15.23 -4.38 4.10
C LYS A 125 -15.82 -5.78 3.89
N GLU A 126 -16.73 -5.92 2.94
CA GLU A 126 -17.58 -7.11 2.78
C GLU A 126 -17.45 -7.73 1.39
N VAL A 127 -17.05 -6.94 0.39
CA VAL A 127 -16.99 -7.38 -1.01
C VAL A 127 -15.56 -7.70 -1.42
N GLU A 128 -15.26 -8.99 -1.51
CA GLU A 128 -14.01 -9.48 -2.07
C GLU A 128 -14.05 -9.44 -3.60
N GLY A 129 -12.90 -9.24 -4.24
CA GLY A 129 -12.82 -9.25 -5.71
C GLY A 129 -11.41 -9.01 -6.25
N LEU A 130 -10.54 -8.37 -5.47
CA LEU A 130 -9.17 -8.10 -5.88
C LEU A 130 -8.33 -9.39 -5.93
N GLN A 131 -7.67 -9.60 -7.06
CA GLN A 131 -6.74 -10.70 -7.29
C GLN A 131 -5.43 -10.17 -7.89
N VAL A 132 -4.32 -10.75 -7.48
CA VAL A 132 -2.99 -10.53 -8.05
C VAL A 132 -2.53 -11.78 -8.78
N PHE A 133 -1.87 -11.61 -9.92
CA PHE A 133 -1.25 -12.71 -10.64
C PHE A 133 0.16 -12.95 -10.11
N LYS A 134 0.40 -14.13 -9.53
CA LYS A 134 1.68 -14.52 -8.97
C LYS A 134 1.96 -15.99 -9.24
N ASP A 135 3.18 -16.28 -9.69
CA ASP A 135 3.69 -17.64 -9.92
C ASP A 135 2.75 -18.49 -10.81
N GLY A 136 2.21 -17.87 -11.86
CA GLY A 136 1.31 -18.50 -12.83
C GLY A 136 -0.15 -18.65 -12.36
N LYS A 137 -0.51 -18.14 -11.19
CA LYS A 137 -1.84 -18.30 -10.57
C LYS A 137 -2.42 -16.96 -10.16
N TRP A 138 -3.74 -16.85 -10.21
CA TRP A 138 -4.46 -15.74 -9.61
C TRP A 138 -4.65 -16.00 -8.12
N ILE A 139 -4.08 -15.14 -7.28
CA ILE A 139 -4.16 -15.19 -5.83
C ILE A 139 -5.10 -14.08 -5.37
N LYS A 140 -6.05 -14.44 -4.51
CA LYS A 140 -6.98 -13.50 -3.91
C LYS A 140 -6.27 -12.68 -2.84
N VAL A 141 -6.50 -11.37 -2.83
CA VAL A 141 -6.05 -10.50 -1.74
C VAL A 141 -7.10 -10.54 -0.63
N PRO A 142 -6.78 -10.96 0.60
CA PRO A 142 -7.74 -11.00 1.68
C PRO A 142 -8.15 -9.57 2.09
N ILE A 143 -9.42 -9.39 2.47
CA ILE A 143 -9.87 -8.16 3.12
C ILE A 143 -9.50 -8.26 4.59
N LEU A 144 -8.62 -7.37 5.04
CA LEU A 144 -8.23 -7.26 6.45
C LEU A 144 -8.68 -5.88 6.98
N PRO A 145 -9.41 -5.84 8.11
CA PRO A 145 -9.92 -4.59 8.66
C PRO A 145 -8.81 -3.58 8.96
N ASN A 146 -9.00 -2.32 8.57
CA ASN A 146 -8.07 -1.21 8.81
C ASN A 146 -6.67 -1.37 8.20
N LEU A 147 -6.52 -2.23 7.19
CA LEU A 147 -5.27 -2.34 6.43
C LEU A 147 -5.44 -1.68 5.06
N ILE A 148 -4.41 -0.96 4.65
CA ILE A 148 -4.32 -0.36 3.31
C ILE A 148 -3.44 -1.25 2.46
N LEU A 149 -3.92 -1.67 1.30
CA LEU A 149 -3.08 -2.35 0.33
C LEU A 149 -2.25 -1.31 -0.42
N ILE A 150 -0.95 -1.54 -0.52
CA ILE A 150 -0.02 -0.70 -1.26
C ILE A 150 0.62 -1.53 -2.36
N ASN A 151 0.59 -1.04 -3.60
CA ASN A 151 1.31 -1.64 -4.72
C ASN A 151 2.14 -0.61 -5.47
N VAL A 152 3.27 -1.05 -6.01
CA VAL A 152 4.11 -0.20 -6.86
C VAL A 152 3.54 -0.12 -8.28
N ALA A 153 3.84 0.98 -8.96
CA ALA A 153 3.53 1.17 -10.36
C ALA A 153 4.73 0.83 -11.26
N ASP A 154 4.47 0.74 -12.57
CA ASP A 154 5.48 0.44 -13.60
C ASP A 154 6.69 1.40 -13.54
N GLN A 155 6.46 2.67 -13.20
CA GLN A 155 7.56 3.63 -13.08
C GLN A 155 8.57 3.20 -12.00
N VAL A 156 8.12 2.67 -10.87
CA VAL A 156 8.99 2.16 -9.80
C VAL A 156 9.72 0.90 -10.23
N GLU A 157 9.08 0.02 -10.99
CA GLU A 157 9.79 -1.11 -11.59
C GLU A 157 10.93 -0.65 -12.50
N ILE A 158 10.68 0.32 -13.38
CA ILE A 158 11.70 0.88 -14.28
C ILE A 158 12.84 1.53 -13.48
N MET A 159 12.50 2.37 -12.50
CA MET A 159 13.48 3.16 -11.75
C MET A 159 14.29 2.35 -10.73
N SER A 160 13.73 1.25 -10.24
CA SER A 160 14.47 0.28 -9.43
C SER A 160 15.28 -0.70 -10.28
N ASN A 161 15.39 -0.47 -11.60
CA ASN A 161 16.05 -1.36 -12.56
C ASN A 161 15.51 -2.81 -12.49
N GLY A 162 14.19 -2.94 -12.34
CA GLY A 162 13.49 -4.22 -12.26
C GLY A 162 13.58 -4.91 -10.90
N VAL A 163 14.17 -4.30 -9.85
CA VAL A 163 14.26 -4.92 -8.52
C VAL A 163 12.89 -5.02 -7.85
N TYR A 164 12.07 -3.97 -7.94
CA TYR A 164 10.66 -4.03 -7.54
C TYR A 164 9.79 -4.35 -8.74
N LYS A 165 8.72 -5.12 -8.50
CA LYS A 165 7.85 -5.62 -9.57
C LYS A 165 6.51 -4.94 -9.54
N SER A 166 6.05 -4.41 -10.67
CA SER A 166 4.68 -3.94 -10.81
C SER A 166 3.74 -5.15 -10.90
N PRO A 167 2.77 -5.31 -9.99
CA PRO A 167 1.92 -6.49 -9.98
C PRO A 167 0.81 -6.39 -11.01
N VAL A 168 0.66 -7.45 -11.82
CA VAL A 168 -0.54 -7.66 -12.61
C VAL A 168 -1.69 -8.01 -11.66
N HIS A 169 -2.74 -7.21 -11.66
CA HIS A 169 -3.89 -7.38 -10.79
C HIS A 169 -5.20 -7.21 -11.56
N ARG A 170 -6.29 -7.77 -11.03
CA ARG A 170 -7.64 -7.63 -11.57
C ARG A 170 -8.67 -7.60 -10.45
N VAL A 171 -9.83 -7.07 -10.76
CA VAL A 171 -11.02 -7.20 -9.90
C VAL A 171 -12.01 -8.12 -10.61
N ILE A 172 -12.45 -9.16 -9.92
CA ILE A 172 -13.56 -10.01 -10.37
C ILE A 172 -14.85 -9.54 -9.73
N THR A 173 -15.96 -9.71 -10.45
CA THR A 173 -17.31 -9.41 -9.95
C THR A 173 -17.99 -10.65 -9.41
N ASN A 174 -18.95 -10.43 -8.52
CA ASN A 174 -19.76 -11.44 -7.86
C ASN A 174 -21.06 -11.68 -8.64
#